data_AF-A0A6C0B1R3-F1
#
_entry.id   AF-A0A6C0B1R3-F1
#
_cell.length_a   1.000
_cell.length_b   1.000
_cell.length_c   1.000
_cell.angle_alpha   90.00
_cell.angle_beta   90.00
_cell.angle_gamma   90.00
#
_symmetry.space_group_name_H-M   'P 1'
#
loop_
_entity.id
_entity.type
_entity.pdbx_description
1 polymer ?
#
loop_
_entity_poly.entity_id
_entity_poly.type
_entity_poly.pdbx_seq_one_letter_code
_entity_poly.pdbx_strand_id
1 'polypeptide(L)'
;MNRSFDYNGVQVSPSRPVQKLVKRTRILHIDSGDRDTQLFPNNGNFTVYLPRAYERVTSINIKSAEFSQISNSGGALVKLWEGPDIQPGYTAQALASVPRYFFLEAKGLNMSDETSPLADRSASTNSVFGKFVVYNPTDPVTIYNESSDAHQEIIFSPPLTKLDRFQFRLRTHDMNRNQYMFWPGPGTDWSISLDVETLENAFDEFSTIETRLGDRS
;
A
#
# COMPACT_ATOMS: atom_id res chain seq x y z
N MET A 1 39.94 16.54 -34.38
CA MET A 1 38.92 15.66 -33.77
C MET A 1 39.41 14.23 -33.90
N ASN A 2 39.80 13.57 -32.80
CA ASN A 2 40.18 12.16 -32.83
C ASN A 2 38.93 11.30 -33.04
N ARG A 3 38.90 10.54 -34.14
CA ARG A 3 37.86 9.54 -34.43
C ARG A 3 38.38 8.19 -33.93
N SER A 4 37.50 7.41 -33.30
CA SER A 4 37.80 6.04 -32.89
C SER A 4 37.32 5.09 -34.00
N PHE A 5 38.15 4.09 -34.32
CA PHE A 5 37.88 3.09 -35.35
C PHE A 5 38.00 1.70 -34.73
N ASP A 6 37.19 0.75 -35.18
CA ASP A 6 37.35 -0.65 -34.81
C ASP A 6 38.53 -1.31 -35.55
N TYR A 7 38.77 -2.60 -35.28
CA TYR A 7 39.83 -3.38 -35.94
C TYR A 7 39.66 -3.48 -37.47
N ASN A 8 38.43 -3.29 -37.98
CA ASN A 8 38.10 -3.34 -39.40
C ASN A 8 38.06 -1.95 -40.06
N GLY A 9 38.45 -0.89 -39.35
CA GLY A 9 38.45 0.48 -39.86
C GLY A 9 37.08 1.15 -39.94
N VAL A 10 36.05 0.56 -39.32
CA VAL A 10 34.71 1.15 -39.21
C VAL A 10 34.75 2.23 -38.14
N GLN A 11 34.23 3.42 -38.46
CA GLN A 11 34.09 4.48 -37.48
C GLN A 11 33.10 4.05 -36.39
N VAL A 12 33.58 4.00 -35.15
CA VAL A 12 32.78 3.67 -33.99
C VAL A 12 32.60 4.91 -33.12
N SER A 13 31.40 5.09 -32.59
CA SER A 13 31.16 6.04 -31.52
C SER A 13 31.01 5.27 -30.21
N PRO A 14 31.77 5.60 -29.16
CA PRO A 14 31.46 5.09 -27.84
C PRO A 14 30.07 5.60 -27.46
N SER A 15 29.18 4.68 -27.07
CA SER A 15 27.88 5.05 -26.52
C SER A 15 28.07 5.88 -25.25
N ARG A 16 27.25 6.91 -25.09
CA ARG A 16 27.32 7.80 -23.92
C ARG A 16 26.11 7.55 -23.04
N PRO A 17 26.30 7.37 -21.72
CA PRO A 17 25.19 7.23 -20.80
C PRO A 17 24.25 8.45 -20.85
N VAL A 18 23.02 8.25 -21.32
CA VAL A 18 21.95 9.24 -21.27
C VAL A 18 21.15 9.03 -19.99
N GLN A 19 20.88 10.12 -19.26
CA GLN A 19 20.00 10.08 -18.10
C GLN A 19 18.57 9.85 -18.56
N LYS A 20 17.93 8.81 -18.05
CA LYS A 20 16.53 8.48 -18.30
C LYS A 20 15.79 8.23 -16.99
N LEU A 21 14.50 8.50 -16.98
CA LEU A 21 13.64 8.09 -15.88
C LEU A 21 13.31 6.60 -16.06
N VAL A 22 13.62 5.81 -15.03
CA VAL A 22 13.34 4.37 -15.01
C VAL A 22 12.39 4.07 -13.87
N LYS A 23 11.42 3.21 -14.14
CA LYS A 23 10.54 2.65 -13.11
C LYS A 23 11.32 1.69 -12.24
N ARG A 24 11.29 1.89 -10.92
CA ARG A 24 11.79 0.93 -9.94
C ARG A 24 10.69 0.58 -8.95
N THR A 25 10.44 -0.71 -8.82
CA THR A 25 9.53 -1.27 -7.83
C THR A 25 10.29 -1.65 -6.58
N ARG A 26 9.68 -1.39 -5.43
CA ARG A 26 10.24 -1.72 -4.12
C ARG A 26 9.18 -2.35 -3.26
N ILE A 27 9.57 -3.46 -2.65
CA ILE A 27 8.70 -4.18 -1.73
C ILE A 27 8.87 -3.57 -0.35
N LEU A 28 7.76 -3.16 0.24
CA LEU A 28 7.69 -2.65 1.60
C LEU A 28 6.84 -3.61 2.43
N HIS A 29 7.44 -4.16 3.48
CA HIS A 29 6.72 -4.91 4.49
C HIS A 29 6.38 -3.97 5.64
N ILE A 30 5.12 -3.97 6.05
CA ILE A 30 4.62 -3.17 7.16
C ILE A 30 3.97 -4.12 8.15
N ASP A 31 4.32 -3.98 9.42
CA ASP A 31 3.68 -4.65 10.54
C ASP A 31 2.96 -3.60 11.41
N SER A 32 1.73 -3.89 11.82
CA SER A 32 1.01 -3.01 12.75
C SER A 32 1.66 -2.96 14.14
N GLY A 33 2.48 -3.95 14.49
CA GLY A 33 3.27 -3.99 15.72
C GLY A 33 4.34 -2.91 15.79
N ASP A 34 4.81 -2.38 14.65
CA ASP A 34 5.82 -1.32 14.58
C ASP A 34 5.26 0.09 14.87
N ARG A 35 3.96 0.19 15.18
CA ARG A 35 3.33 1.47 15.53
C ARG A 35 3.86 2.01 16.86
N ASP A 36 3.80 3.34 17.01
CA ASP A 36 3.98 3.96 18.32
C ASP A 36 2.77 3.62 19.21
N THR A 37 2.94 2.69 20.13
CA THR A 37 1.85 2.21 21.01
C THR A 37 1.43 3.21 22.08
N GLN A 38 2.23 4.25 22.34
CA GLN A 38 1.84 5.33 23.25
C GLN A 38 0.85 6.27 22.57
N LEU A 39 1.08 6.57 21.28
CA LEU A 39 0.20 7.43 20.49
C LEU A 39 -0.99 6.66 19.87
N PHE A 40 -0.74 5.43 19.44
CA PHE A 40 -1.68 4.56 18.73
C PHE A 40 -1.76 3.20 19.44
N PRO A 41 -2.50 3.09 20.55
CA PRO A 41 -2.58 1.84 21.32
C PRO A 41 -3.17 0.68 20.50
N ASN A 42 -4.05 1.00 19.54
CA ASN A 42 -4.79 0.03 18.75
C ASN A 42 -4.17 -0.13 17.34
N ASN A 43 -4.22 -1.35 16.79
CA ASN A 43 -3.73 -1.64 15.43
C ASN A 43 -4.76 -1.32 14.31
N GLY A 44 -5.87 -0.65 14.63
CA GLY A 44 -6.92 -0.31 13.68
C GLY A 44 -6.84 1.09 13.07
N ASN A 45 -6.08 1.99 13.69
CA ASN A 45 -5.86 3.36 13.23
C ASN A 45 -4.50 3.83 13.74
N PHE A 46 -3.51 3.92 12.85
CA PHE A 46 -2.14 4.29 13.25
C PHE A 46 -1.35 4.89 12.10
N THR A 47 -0.24 5.53 12.44
CA THR A 47 0.73 6.02 11.47
C THR A 47 2.01 5.22 11.55
N VAL A 48 2.52 4.79 10.40
CA VAL A 48 3.85 4.16 10.26
C VAL A 48 4.75 5.05 9.40
N TYR A 49 5.97 5.25 9.86
CA TYR A 49 6.99 6.02 9.14
C TYR A 49 7.78 5.09 8.22
N LEU A 50 7.97 5.52 6.98
CA LEU A 50 8.72 4.72 6.03
C LEU A 50 10.22 4.85 6.27
N PRO A 51 11.02 3.80 5.99
CA PRO A 51 12.49 3.84 6.16
C PRO A 51 13.17 4.96 5.35
N ARG A 52 12.51 5.43 4.29
CA ARG A 52 12.89 6.60 3.51
C ARG A 52 11.66 7.23 2.90
N ALA A 53 11.80 8.48 2.46
CA ALA A 53 10.84 9.08 1.55
C ALA A 53 10.98 8.48 0.15
N TYR A 54 9.90 7.95 -0.39
CA TYR A 54 9.80 7.56 -1.80
C TYR A 54 9.31 8.77 -2.59
N GLU A 55 10.00 9.11 -3.67
CA GLU A 55 9.65 10.24 -4.52
C GLU A 55 9.13 9.77 -5.87
N ARG A 56 8.26 10.56 -6.50
CA ARG A 56 7.69 10.29 -7.82
C ARG A 56 7.08 8.88 -7.91
N VAL A 57 6.25 8.55 -6.93
CA VAL A 57 5.55 7.27 -6.85
C VAL A 57 4.49 7.22 -7.94
N THR A 58 4.58 6.23 -8.82
CA THR A 58 3.67 6.03 -9.97
C THR A 58 2.60 5.00 -9.69
N SER A 59 2.88 3.99 -8.87
CA SER A 59 1.86 3.06 -8.40
C SER A 59 2.17 2.50 -7.02
N ILE A 60 1.12 2.11 -6.31
CA ILE A 60 1.20 1.29 -5.10
C ILE A 60 0.26 0.12 -5.29
N ASN A 61 0.78 -1.09 -5.08
CA ASN A 61 0.03 -2.33 -5.21
C ASN A 61 0.12 -3.15 -3.91
N ILE A 62 -1.00 -3.72 -3.48
CA ILE A 62 -1.03 -4.62 -2.32
C ILE A 62 -0.75 -6.05 -2.81
N LYS A 63 0.41 -6.60 -2.42
CA LYS A 63 0.84 -7.95 -2.82
C LYS A 63 0.28 -9.04 -1.93
N SER A 64 0.36 -8.81 -0.63
CA SER A 64 -0.15 -9.73 0.38
C SER A 64 -0.54 -8.98 1.64
N ALA A 65 -1.46 -9.54 2.40
CA ALA A 65 -1.79 -9.06 3.74
C ALA A 65 -2.24 -10.23 4.61
N GLU A 66 -1.92 -10.15 5.89
CA GLU A 66 -2.24 -11.17 6.89
C GLU A 66 -2.85 -10.49 8.11
N PHE A 67 -4.09 -10.84 8.42
CA PHE A 67 -4.82 -10.32 9.57
C PHE A 67 -5.19 -11.44 10.52
N SER A 68 -5.19 -11.15 11.82
CA SER A 68 -5.61 -12.11 12.83
C SER A 68 -7.07 -12.57 12.65
N GLN A 69 -7.41 -13.70 13.23
CA GLN A 69 -8.76 -14.29 13.22
C GLN A 69 -9.85 -13.26 13.52
N ILE A 70 -10.93 -13.27 12.72
CA ILE A 70 -12.04 -12.30 12.85
C ILE A 70 -13.01 -12.73 13.96
N SER A 71 -13.29 -14.03 14.08
CA SER A 71 -14.25 -14.58 15.03
C SER A 71 -13.86 -15.98 15.49
N ASN A 72 -14.35 -16.39 16.66
CA ASN A 72 -14.27 -17.76 17.14
C ASN A 72 -15.65 -18.23 17.64
N SER A 73 -15.73 -19.44 18.22
CA SER A 73 -16.97 -20.00 18.79
C SER A 73 -17.61 -19.12 19.89
N GLY A 74 -16.88 -18.14 20.43
CA GLY A 74 -17.35 -17.17 21.43
C GLY A 74 -17.69 -15.78 20.87
N GLY A 75 -17.64 -15.57 19.56
CA GLY A 75 -18.02 -14.32 18.89
C GLY A 75 -16.87 -13.59 18.19
N ALA A 76 -17.08 -12.32 17.83
CA ALA A 76 -16.07 -11.51 17.14
C ALA A 76 -14.88 -11.17 18.06
N LEU A 77 -13.68 -11.52 17.61
CA LEU A 77 -12.42 -11.17 18.26
C LEU A 77 -12.05 -9.71 17.98
N VAL A 78 -12.39 -9.23 16.79
CA VAL A 78 -12.26 -7.82 16.41
C VAL A 78 -13.20 -6.96 17.25
N LYS A 79 -12.70 -5.79 17.64
CA LYS A 79 -13.46 -4.77 18.35
C LYS A 79 -13.65 -3.52 17.50
N LEU A 80 -14.69 -2.78 17.82
CA LEU A 80 -14.96 -1.44 17.34
C LEU A 80 -14.41 -0.43 18.34
N TRP A 81 -13.72 0.57 17.79
CA TRP A 81 -13.39 1.81 18.48
C TRP A 81 -14.23 2.95 17.91
N GLU A 82 -14.67 3.88 18.76
CA GLU A 82 -15.36 5.11 18.38
C GLU A 82 -14.80 6.28 19.19
N GLY A 83 -14.24 7.28 18.51
CA GLY A 83 -13.66 8.46 19.14
C GLY A 83 -12.13 8.55 19.01
N PRO A 84 -11.47 9.44 19.77
CA PRO A 84 -10.03 9.65 19.67
C PRO A 84 -9.25 8.42 20.16
N ASP A 85 -8.08 8.14 19.57
CA ASP A 85 -7.30 6.91 19.84
C ASP A 85 -6.85 6.77 21.30
N ILE A 86 -6.72 7.89 22.02
CA ILE A 86 -6.39 7.95 23.44
C ILE A 86 -7.55 8.61 24.18
N GLN A 87 -8.35 7.79 24.87
CA GLN A 87 -9.40 8.27 25.76
C GLN A 87 -9.40 7.46 27.07
N PRO A 88 -9.22 8.11 28.24
CA PRO A 88 -9.33 7.42 29.53
C PRO A 88 -10.72 6.80 29.69
N GLY A 89 -10.76 5.51 30.06
CA GLY A 89 -12.02 4.80 30.37
C GLY A 89 -12.82 4.33 29.15
N TYR A 90 -12.28 4.42 27.93
CA TYR A 90 -12.95 3.83 26.77
C TYR A 90 -12.97 2.29 26.86
N THR A 91 -14.12 1.69 26.60
CA THR A 91 -14.30 0.23 26.54
C THR A 91 -14.61 -0.17 25.11
N ALA A 92 -13.71 -0.95 24.51
CA ALA A 92 -13.89 -1.47 23.16
C ALA A 92 -15.16 -2.32 23.04
N GLN A 93 -15.94 -2.07 21.99
CA GLN A 93 -17.20 -2.76 21.77
C GLN A 93 -16.99 -3.95 20.83
N ALA A 94 -17.76 -5.02 21.00
CA ALA A 94 -17.79 -6.08 20.00
C ALA A 94 -18.46 -5.57 18.71
N LEU A 95 -18.00 -6.05 17.56
CA LEU A 95 -18.73 -5.82 16.31
C LEU A 95 -20.11 -6.47 16.38
N ALA A 96 -21.15 -5.76 15.92
CA ALA A 96 -22.54 -6.23 15.92
C ALA A 96 -22.74 -7.51 15.08
N SER A 97 -21.93 -7.68 14.04
CA SER A 97 -21.89 -8.86 13.19
C SER A 97 -20.48 -9.13 12.70
N VAL A 98 -20.18 -10.40 12.41
CA VAL A 98 -18.94 -10.79 11.76
C VAL A 98 -18.91 -10.23 10.33
N PRO A 99 -17.93 -9.38 9.97
CA PRO A 99 -17.88 -8.76 8.65
C PRO A 99 -17.53 -9.79 7.56
N ARG A 100 -18.19 -9.68 6.40
CA ARG A 100 -17.82 -10.45 5.19
C ARG A 100 -16.59 -9.90 4.49
N TYR A 101 -16.31 -8.62 4.70
CA TYR A 101 -15.13 -7.93 4.21
C TYR A 101 -14.90 -6.70 5.08
N PHE A 102 -13.68 -6.18 5.03
CA PHE A 102 -13.33 -4.90 5.62
C PHE A 102 -12.44 -4.12 4.67
N PHE A 103 -12.32 -2.83 4.93
CA PHE A 103 -11.54 -1.90 4.14
C PHE A 103 -10.31 -1.46 4.93
N LEU A 104 -9.21 -1.31 4.21
CA LEU A 104 -8.08 -0.51 4.60
C LEU A 104 -8.21 0.84 3.91
N GLU A 105 -8.13 1.90 4.70
CA GLU A 105 -7.92 3.26 4.24
C GLU A 105 -6.46 3.63 4.43
N ALA A 106 -5.90 4.35 3.46
CA ALA A 106 -4.61 5.00 3.56
C ALA A 106 -4.86 6.50 3.32
N LYS A 107 -4.77 7.31 4.37
CA LYS A 107 -5.20 8.71 4.32
C LYS A 107 -4.44 9.48 3.23
N GLY A 108 -5.20 10.06 2.31
CA GLY A 108 -4.68 10.81 1.17
C GLY A 108 -4.25 9.97 -0.04
N LEU A 109 -4.37 8.64 0.04
CA LEU A 109 -4.00 7.70 -1.03
C LEU A 109 -5.16 6.83 -1.51
N ASN A 110 -6.32 6.90 -0.86
CA ASN A 110 -7.53 6.20 -1.29
C ASN A 110 -7.94 6.63 -2.71
N MET A 111 -8.30 5.66 -3.56
CA MET A 111 -8.78 5.91 -4.94
C MET A 111 -10.00 5.07 -5.32
N SER A 112 -10.58 4.34 -4.36
CA SER A 112 -11.82 3.58 -4.58
C SER A 112 -13.01 4.28 -3.93
N ASP A 113 -14.11 4.37 -4.66
CA ASP A 113 -15.37 4.94 -4.19
C ASP A 113 -16.20 3.90 -3.42
N GLU A 114 -17.07 4.37 -2.54
CA GLU A 114 -17.91 3.53 -1.70
C GLU A 114 -19.36 4.03 -1.67
N THR A 115 -20.31 3.10 -1.82
CA THR A 115 -21.76 3.37 -1.72
C THR A 115 -22.31 2.98 -0.36
N SER A 116 -21.68 3.43 0.73
CA SER A 116 -22.11 3.12 2.09
C SER A 116 -23.55 3.59 2.34
N PRO A 117 -24.38 2.81 3.06
CA PRO A 117 -25.77 3.17 3.35
C PRO A 117 -25.90 4.26 4.43
N LEU A 118 -24.80 4.76 5.00
CA LEU A 118 -24.82 5.71 6.10
C LEU A 118 -24.94 7.16 5.62
N ALA A 119 -25.67 7.98 6.38
CA ALA A 119 -25.91 9.39 6.06
C ALA A 119 -24.62 10.24 6.03
N ASP A 120 -23.60 9.90 6.82
CA ASP A 120 -22.33 10.61 6.87
C ASP A 120 -21.33 10.19 5.77
N ARG A 121 -21.59 9.07 5.09
CA ARG A 121 -20.69 8.46 4.09
C ARG A 121 -21.36 7.95 2.82
N SER A 122 -22.60 8.34 2.56
CA SER A 122 -23.31 7.95 1.35
C SER A 122 -22.58 8.50 0.12
N ALA A 123 -22.26 7.61 -0.82
CA ALA A 123 -21.50 7.92 -2.05
C ALA A 123 -20.14 8.61 -1.79
N SER A 124 -19.37 8.08 -0.85
CA SER A 124 -18.04 8.61 -0.53
C SER A 124 -17.05 8.31 -1.67
N THR A 125 -16.56 9.36 -2.31
CA THR A 125 -15.49 9.25 -3.32
C THR A 125 -14.12 9.09 -2.66
N ASN A 126 -13.21 8.33 -3.27
CA ASN A 126 -11.84 8.11 -2.76
C ASN A 126 -11.84 7.71 -1.27
N SER A 127 -12.69 6.74 -0.91
CA SER A 127 -12.90 6.34 0.47
C SER A 127 -12.12 5.11 0.89
N VAL A 128 -11.63 4.30 -0.06
CA VAL A 128 -11.00 3.01 0.20
C VAL A 128 -9.64 2.92 -0.52
N PHE A 129 -8.64 2.36 0.18
CA PHE A 129 -7.34 2.02 -0.38
C PHE A 129 -7.28 0.53 -0.79
N GLY A 130 -7.82 -0.35 0.05
CA GLY A 130 -7.97 -1.77 -0.28
C GLY A 130 -9.16 -2.43 0.43
N LYS A 131 -9.67 -3.52 -0.14
CA LYS A 131 -10.75 -4.36 0.36
C LYS A 131 -10.22 -5.77 0.63
N PHE A 132 -10.49 -6.29 1.81
CA PHE A 132 -10.10 -7.65 2.21
C PHE A 132 -11.36 -8.48 2.45
N VAL A 133 -11.48 -9.60 1.74
CA VAL A 133 -12.61 -10.52 1.86
C VAL A 133 -12.33 -11.50 2.98
N VAL A 134 -13.33 -11.74 3.81
CA VAL A 134 -13.29 -12.75 4.87
C VAL A 134 -14.02 -13.99 4.35
N TYR A 135 -13.27 -14.95 3.80
CA TYR A 135 -13.85 -16.19 3.26
C TYR A 135 -14.40 -17.08 4.37
N ASN A 136 -13.60 -17.33 5.40
CA ASN A 136 -14.00 -18.05 6.59
C ASN A 136 -13.58 -17.27 7.84
N PRO A 137 -14.53 -16.70 8.59
CA PRO A 137 -14.21 -15.82 9.71
C PRO A 137 -13.65 -16.56 10.92
N THR A 138 -13.68 -17.90 10.93
CA THR A 138 -13.07 -18.73 11.97
C THR A 138 -11.67 -19.18 11.63
N ASP A 139 -11.12 -18.83 10.46
CA ASP A 139 -9.73 -19.16 10.15
C ASP A 139 -8.79 -18.39 11.10
N PRO A 140 -7.69 -19.01 11.57
CA PRO A 140 -6.74 -18.35 12.48
C PRO A 140 -6.16 -17.05 11.91
N VAL A 141 -6.06 -16.96 10.58
CA VAL A 141 -5.55 -15.80 9.86
C VAL A 141 -6.44 -15.56 8.65
N THR A 142 -6.85 -14.31 8.42
CA THR A 142 -7.42 -13.86 7.15
C THR A 142 -6.26 -13.43 6.25
N ILE A 143 -6.09 -14.17 5.16
CA ILE A 143 -4.98 -13.96 4.23
C ILE A 143 -5.54 -13.34 2.95
N TYR A 144 -4.81 -12.36 2.43
CA TYR A 144 -4.98 -11.86 1.08
C TYR A 144 -3.70 -12.10 0.30
N ASN A 145 -3.85 -12.61 -0.92
CA ASN A 145 -2.75 -12.74 -1.87
C ASN A 145 -3.24 -12.31 -3.25
N GLU A 146 -2.58 -11.33 -3.84
CA GLU A 146 -2.91 -10.79 -5.17
C GLU A 146 -3.00 -11.85 -6.27
N SER A 147 -2.26 -12.96 -6.17
CA SER A 147 -2.30 -14.05 -7.17
C SER A 147 -3.57 -14.91 -7.09
N SER A 148 -4.30 -14.86 -5.98
CA SER A 148 -5.52 -15.65 -5.74
C SER A 148 -6.77 -14.79 -5.56
N ASP A 149 -6.60 -13.57 -5.10
CA ASP A 149 -7.67 -12.59 -4.89
C ASP A 149 -7.69 -11.52 -5.99
N ALA A 150 -8.62 -10.58 -5.90
CA ALA A 150 -8.70 -9.46 -6.83
C ALA A 150 -7.46 -8.56 -6.71
N HIS A 151 -6.89 -8.18 -7.85
CA HIS A 151 -5.78 -7.23 -7.95
C HIS A 151 -6.13 -5.88 -7.33
N GLN A 152 -5.27 -5.34 -6.47
CA GLN A 152 -5.48 -4.09 -5.74
C GLN A 152 -4.32 -3.14 -5.93
N GLU A 153 -4.34 -2.42 -7.05
CA GLU A 153 -3.33 -1.44 -7.43
C GLU A 153 -3.96 -0.06 -7.62
N ILE A 154 -3.23 0.95 -7.13
CA ILE A 154 -3.51 2.35 -7.37
C ILE A 154 -2.41 2.93 -8.25
N ILE A 155 -2.81 3.52 -9.37
CA ILE A 155 -1.91 4.17 -10.32
C ILE A 155 -2.09 5.69 -10.21
N PHE A 156 -0.98 6.40 -10.04
CA PHE A 156 -0.95 7.86 -9.90
C PHE A 156 -0.57 8.51 -11.23
N SER A 157 -1.50 9.32 -11.75
CA SER A 157 -1.28 10.18 -12.92
C SER A 157 -1.89 11.55 -12.64
N PRO A 158 -1.09 12.57 -12.25
CA PRO A 158 0.39 12.58 -12.19
C PRO A 158 0.97 11.77 -11.02
N PRO A 159 2.28 11.42 -11.06
CA PRO A 159 2.94 10.70 -9.97
C PRO A 159 2.91 11.48 -8.65
N LEU A 160 2.75 10.76 -7.54
CA LEU A 160 2.80 11.35 -6.20
C LEU A 160 4.21 11.87 -5.92
N THR A 161 4.32 13.14 -5.53
CA THR A 161 5.62 13.81 -5.35
C THR A 161 6.48 13.13 -4.29
N LYS A 162 5.89 12.81 -3.14
CA LYS A 162 6.57 12.23 -1.99
C LYS A 162 5.63 11.36 -1.16
N LEU A 163 6.13 10.21 -0.72
CA LEU A 163 5.51 9.31 0.23
C LEU A 163 6.49 9.03 1.37
N ASP A 164 6.22 9.55 2.57
CA ASP A 164 7.11 9.44 3.74
C ASP A 164 6.50 8.61 4.89
N ARG A 165 5.18 8.47 4.92
CA ARG A 165 4.44 7.75 5.95
C ARG A 165 3.14 7.21 5.38
N PHE A 166 2.60 6.18 6.02
CA PHE A 166 1.21 5.78 5.85
C PHE A 166 0.45 6.08 7.13
N GLN A 167 -0.75 6.66 7.00
CA GLN A 167 -1.75 6.65 8.07
C GLN A 167 -2.84 5.66 7.65
N PHE A 168 -2.84 4.51 8.31
CA PHE A 168 -3.78 3.44 8.04
C PHE A 168 -4.99 3.53 8.96
N ARG A 169 -6.13 3.11 8.42
CA ARG A 169 -7.34 2.88 9.19
C ARG A 169 -8.10 1.68 8.65
N LEU A 170 -8.50 0.77 9.53
CA LEU A 170 -9.31 -0.39 9.19
C LEU A 170 -10.76 -0.17 9.60
N ARG A 171 -11.70 -0.58 8.75
CA ARG A 171 -13.13 -0.47 9.07
C ARG A 171 -13.99 -1.42 8.26
N THR A 172 -15.21 -1.63 8.73
CA THR A 172 -16.24 -2.29 7.94
C THR A 172 -17.03 -1.26 7.10
N HIS A 173 -17.91 -1.75 6.23
CA HIS A 173 -18.78 -0.93 5.38
C HIS A 173 -19.80 -0.09 6.18
N ASP A 174 -20.24 -0.63 7.32
CA ASP A 174 -21.30 -0.07 8.16
C ASP A 174 -20.78 0.79 9.31
N MET A 175 -19.47 0.98 9.42
CA MET A 175 -18.90 1.91 10.40
C MET A 175 -19.11 3.35 9.94
N ASN A 176 -19.19 4.30 10.86
CA ASN A 176 -19.20 5.74 10.56
C ASN A 176 -17.77 6.31 10.40
N ARG A 177 -17.65 7.61 10.08
CA ARG A 177 -16.34 8.27 9.91
C ARG A 177 -15.50 8.39 11.18
N ASN A 178 -16.04 8.13 12.37
CA ASN A 178 -15.31 8.16 13.64
C ASN A 178 -15.01 6.77 14.21
N GLN A 179 -15.42 5.71 13.51
CA GLN A 179 -15.28 4.33 13.96
C GLN A 179 -14.24 3.53 13.17
N TYR A 180 -13.42 2.74 13.86
CA TYR A 180 -12.50 1.81 13.21
C TYR A 180 -12.55 0.44 13.90
N MET A 181 -12.10 -0.57 13.17
CA MET A 181 -11.97 -1.93 13.68
C MET A 181 -10.52 -2.22 14.06
N PHE A 182 -10.31 -3.00 15.11
CA PHE A 182 -8.97 -3.40 15.55
C PHE A 182 -9.02 -4.74 16.27
N TRP A 183 -7.87 -5.41 16.37
CA TRP A 183 -7.74 -6.62 17.18
C TRP A 183 -7.14 -6.26 18.54
N PRO A 184 -7.82 -6.60 19.65
CA PRO A 184 -7.31 -6.34 20.98
C PRO A 184 -6.30 -7.42 21.41
N GLY A 185 -5.27 -7.00 22.12
CA GLY A 185 -4.36 -7.89 22.85
C GLY A 185 -3.05 -8.22 22.12
N PRO A 186 -2.08 -8.76 22.87
CA PRO A 186 -0.75 -9.05 22.33
C PRO A 186 -0.80 -10.16 21.28
N GLY A 187 0.02 -10.04 20.24
CA GLY A 187 0.12 -11.05 19.18
C GLY A 187 -1.06 -11.06 18.20
N THR A 188 -1.86 -9.99 18.19
CA THR A 188 -2.97 -9.82 17.24
C THR A 188 -2.69 -8.78 16.16
N ASP A 189 -1.42 -8.38 16.04
CA ASP A 189 -0.93 -7.51 14.99
C ASP A 189 -1.11 -8.15 13.60
N TRP A 190 -1.18 -7.29 12.59
CA TRP A 190 -1.37 -7.68 11.20
C TRP A 190 -0.25 -7.11 10.35
N SER A 191 0.03 -7.75 9.23
CA SER A 191 1.07 -7.32 8.32
C SER A 191 0.56 -7.16 6.89
N ILE A 192 1.22 -6.31 6.12
CA ILE A 192 0.92 -6.07 4.71
C ILE A 192 2.22 -5.87 3.93
N SER A 193 2.26 -6.40 2.71
CA SER A 193 3.35 -6.20 1.77
C SER A 193 2.87 -5.38 0.58
N LEU A 194 3.54 -4.27 0.32
CA LEU A 194 3.21 -3.32 -0.74
C LEU A 194 4.34 -3.26 -1.76
N ASP A 195 4.00 -3.26 -3.04
CA ASP A 195 4.89 -2.87 -4.12
C ASP A 195 4.70 -1.38 -4.39
N VAL A 196 5.77 -0.60 -4.22
CA VAL A 196 5.81 0.84 -4.50
C VAL A 196 6.65 1.07 -5.74
N GLU A 197 6.02 1.49 -6.84
CA GLU A 197 6.70 1.86 -8.08
C GLU A 197 7.09 3.35 -8.05
N THR A 198 8.34 3.66 -8.37
CA THR A 198 8.90 5.01 -8.38
C THR A 198 9.61 5.33 -9.69
N LEU A 199 9.58 6.60 -10.11
CA LEU A 199 10.41 7.08 -11.23
C LEU A 199 11.74 7.61 -10.73
N GLU A 200 12.81 6.88 -11.00
CA GLU A 200 14.15 7.25 -10.59
C GLU A 200 14.99 7.76 -11.75
N ASN A 201 15.85 8.74 -11.47
CA ASN A 201 16.90 9.11 -12.40
C ASN A 201 17.93 7.98 -12.42
N ALA A 202 18.03 7.29 -13.55
CA ALA A 202 19.08 6.32 -13.81
C ALA A 202 19.75 6.65 -15.14
N PHE A 203 20.89 6.00 -15.39
CA PHE A 203 21.44 5.97 -16.73
C PHE A 203 20.84 4.80 -17.51
N ASP A 204 20.76 4.94 -18.83
CA ASP A 204 20.42 3.80 -19.67
C ASP A 204 21.41 2.64 -19.48
N GLU A 205 20.91 1.42 -19.64
CA GLU A 205 21.72 0.20 -19.60
C GLU A 205 22.50 0.11 -20.92
N PHE A 206 23.69 0.71 -20.96
CA PHE A 206 24.55 0.62 -22.14
C PHE A 206 25.39 -0.65 -22.11
N SER A 207 25.14 -1.52 -23.08
CA SER A 207 26.14 -2.43 -23.62
C SER A 207 25.95 -2.52 -25.12
N THR A 208 26.87 -1.89 -25.88
CA THR A 208 27.38 -2.25 -27.22
C THR A 208 27.87 -1.02 -28.00
N ILE A 209 28.80 -1.30 -28.91
CA ILE A 209 29.42 -0.39 -29.87
C ILE A 209 28.38 -0.01 -30.93
N GLU A 210 28.15 1.28 -31.13
CA GLU A 210 27.31 1.76 -32.22
C GLU A 210 28.16 1.88 -33.50
N THR A 211 27.96 0.96 -34.45
CA THR A 211 28.53 1.07 -35.80
C THR A 211 27.60 1.93 -36.65
N ARG A 212 28.15 2.97 -37.27
CA ARG A 212 27.36 3.95 -38.02
C ARG A 212 26.96 3.37 -39.39
N LEU A 213 25.92 2.54 -39.45
CA LEU A 213 25.31 2.06 -40.69
C LEU A 213 23.80 2.37 -40.71
N GLY A 214 23.45 3.49 -41.36
CA GLY A 214 22.09 3.93 -41.74
C GLY A 214 21.53 5.10 -40.92
N ASP A 215 20.95 6.17 -41.46
CA ASP A 215 20.98 6.75 -42.81
C ASP A 215 20.85 8.27 -42.61
N ARG A 216 21.58 9.06 -43.42
CA ARG A 216 21.38 10.51 -43.49
C ARG A 216 20.35 10.82 -44.58
N SER A 217 19.18 11.30 -44.17
CA SER A 217 18.43 12.34 -44.90
C SER A 217 17.77 13.27 -43.90
#